data_AF-A0A7V9KXJ6-F1
#
_entry.id   AF-A0A7V9KXJ6-F1
#
_cell.length_a   1.000
_cell.length_b   1.000
_cell.length_c   1.000
_cell.angle_alpha   90.00
_cell.angle_beta   90.00
_cell.angle_gamma   90.00
#
_symmetry.space_group_name_H-M   'P 1'
#
loop_
_entity.id
_entity.type
_entity.pdbx_description
1 polymer ?
#
loop_
_entity_poly.entity_id
_entity_poly.type
_entity_poly.pdbx_seq_one_letter_code
_entity_poly.pdbx_strand_id
1 'polypeptide(L)'
;MALIERKESPVRVRGVERSLEVQLGPLGGFDLRPTRFFVWSGAEREGQERVVSLGSAPRSLLISRRERELRAGVVCVRSRGNPLMTLALAGVHAAKKLARED
;
A
#
# COMPACT_ATOMS: atom_id res chain seq x y z
N MET A 1 4.70 -40.66 23.68
CA MET A 1 5.08 -40.21 22.32
C MET A 1 4.01 -39.26 21.83
N ALA A 2 4.27 -37.94 21.83
CA ALA A 2 3.32 -36.94 21.32
C ALA A 2 3.90 -36.36 20.03
N LEU A 3 3.25 -36.64 18.90
CA LEU A 3 3.58 -36.01 17.62
C LEU A 3 3.21 -34.53 17.71
N ILE A 4 4.22 -33.67 17.83
CA ILE A 4 4.06 -32.23 17.68
C ILE A 4 3.85 -32.00 16.18
N GLU A 5 2.59 -31.76 15.78
CA GLU A 5 2.26 -31.23 14.45
C GLU A 5 3.07 -29.96 14.22
N ARG A 6 4.14 -30.07 13.43
CA ARG A 6 4.87 -28.92 12.91
C ARG A 6 3.91 -28.20 11.97
N LYS A 7 3.24 -27.15 12.48
CA LYS A 7 2.56 -26.15 11.65
C LYS A 7 3.55 -25.68 10.59
N GLU A 8 3.35 -26.11 9.35
CA GLU A 8 4.11 -25.62 8.21
C GLU A 8 4.02 -24.10 8.20
N SER A 9 5.18 -23.45 8.29
CA SER A 9 5.26 -22.01 8.15
C SER A 9 4.81 -21.67 6.72
N PRO A 10 3.86 -20.74 6.53
CA PRO A 10 3.35 -20.41 5.21
C PRO A 10 4.52 -20.00 4.30
N VAL A 11 4.49 -20.48 3.05
CA VAL A 11 5.49 -20.19 2.02
C VAL A 11 5.77 -18.69 2.01
N ARG A 12 7.00 -18.32 2.37
CA ARG A 12 7.45 -16.92 2.48
C ARG A 12 7.56 -16.34 1.07
N VAL A 13 6.47 -15.82 0.54
CA VAL A 13 6.48 -15.03 -0.68
C VAL A 13 7.01 -13.64 -0.36
N ARG A 14 7.79 -13.03 -1.26
CA ARG A 14 8.12 -11.59 -1.20
C ARG A 14 6.83 -10.82 -1.46
N GLY A 15 6.02 -10.67 -0.42
CA GLY A 15 4.75 -10.00 -0.45
C GLY A 15 4.93 -8.54 -0.86
N VAL A 16 3.87 -7.99 -1.41
CA VAL A 16 3.81 -6.58 -1.76
C VAL A 16 3.06 -5.85 -0.65
N GLU A 17 3.49 -4.63 -0.35
CA GLU A 17 2.81 -3.76 0.60
C GLU A 17 1.35 -3.55 0.19
N ARG A 18 0.47 -3.30 1.16
CA ARG A 18 -0.90 -2.89 0.84
C ARG A 18 -0.85 -1.58 0.05
N SER A 19 -1.71 -1.45 -0.95
CA SER A 19 -1.81 -0.22 -1.73
C SER A 19 -3.26 0.14 -2.04
N LEU A 20 -3.49 1.44 -2.19
CA LEU A 20 -4.68 2.03 -2.76
C LEU A 20 -4.21 3.08 -3.77
N GLU A 21 -4.29 2.73 -5.03
CA GLU A 21 -3.95 3.56 -6.17
C GLU A 21 -5.22 4.13 -6.79
N VAL A 22 -5.20 5.42 -7.10
CA VAL A 22 -6.25 6.13 -7.82
C VAL A 22 -5.59 6.90 -8.96
N GLN A 23 -5.96 6.59 -10.19
CA GLN A 23 -5.54 7.28 -11.39
C GLN A 23 -6.73 8.00 -12.02
N LEU A 24 -6.52 9.26 -12.39
CA LEU A 24 -7.51 10.14 -13.00
C LEU A 24 -7.12 10.41 -14.46
N GLY A 25 -7.25 9.40 -15.31
CA GLY A 25 -6.93 9.48 -16.74
C GLY A 25 -5.54 10.10 -16.98
N PRO A 26 -5.42 11.12 -17.86
CA PRO A 26 -4.15 11.78 -18.13
C PRO A 26 -3.76 12.86 -17.11
N LEU A 27 -4.60 13.15 -16.11
CA LEU A 27 -4.34 14.24 -15.16
C LEU A 27 -3.26 13.87 -14.12
N GLY A 28 -3.18 12.59 -13.76
CA GLY A 28 -2.31 12.13 -12.69
C GLY A 28 -2.99 11.11 -11.79
N GLY A 29 -2.40 10.90 -10.63
CA GLY A 29 -2.93 9.98 -9.65
C GLY A 29 -2.12 9.98 -8.37
N PHE A 30 -2.56 9.12 -7.46
CA PHE A 30 -1.83 8.84 -6.24
C PHE A 30 -1.87 7.35 -5.92
N ASP A 31 -0.84 6.87 -5.22
CA ASP A 31 -0.75 5.52 -4.66
C ASP A 31 -0.47 5.66 -3.16
N LEU A 32 -1.45 5.30 -2.36
CA LEU A 32 -1.35 5.28 -0.91
C LEU A 32 -0.95 3.89 -0.43
N ARG A 33 0.17 3.84 0.27
CA ARG A 33 0.63 2.69 1.04
C ARG A 33 0.64 3.04 2.52
N PRO A 34 0.57 2.05 3.43
CA PRO A 34 0.63 2.30 4.87
C PRO A 34 1.82 3.17 5.30
N THR A 35 2.97 3.04 4.64
CA THR A 35 4.21 3.71 5.04
C THR A 35 4.63 4.85 4.11
N ARG A 36 4.02 4.96 2.93
CA ARG A 36 4.44 5.85 1.84
C ARG A 36 3.23 6.33 1.05
N PHE A 37 3.26 7.58 0.65
CA PHE A 37 2.27 8.17 -0.25
C PHE A 37 2.98 8.66 -1.51
N PHE A 38 2.53 8.19 -2.66
CA PHE A 38 3.05 8.58 -3.96
C PHE A 38 2.01 9.44 -4.65
N VAL A 39 2.43 10.54 -5.26
CA VAL A 39 1.56 11.39 -6.07
C VAL A 39 2.28 11.78 -7.34
N TRP A 40 1.60 11.74 -8.46
CA TRP A 40 2.15 12.16 -9.75
C TRP A 40 1.12 12.94 -10.55
N SER A 41 1.62 13.77 -11.46
CA SER A 41 0.84 14.50 -12.45
C SER A 41 1.08 13.90 -13.83
N GLY A 42 0.08 13.88 -14.69
CA GLY A 42 0.21 13.34 -16.05
C GLY A 42 -0.22 11.87 -16.19
N ALA A 43 -0.17 11.37 -17.42
CA ALA A 43 -0.57 10.00 -17.74
C ALA A 43 0.41 8.94 -17.18
N GLU A 44 1.68 9.32 -17.00
CA GLU A 44 2.75 8.43 -16.56
C GLU A 44 3.16 8.67 -15.11
N ARG A 45 3.29 7.57 -14.38
CA ARG A 45 3.77 7.55 -12.99
C ARG A 45 5.30 7.54 -12.91
N GLU A 46 5.94 6.79 -13.81
CA GLU A 46 7.36 6.48 -13.72
C GLU A 46 8.22 7.73 -13.92
N GLY A 47 9.07 8.06 -12.95
CA GLY A 47 9.96 9.23 -12.99
C GLY A 47 9.33 10.58 -12.63
N GLN A 48 8.00 10.67 -12.48
CA GLN A 48 7.30 11.93 -12.11
C GLN A 48 6.62 11.87 -10.74
N GLU A 49 6.73 10.75 -10.02
CA GLU A 49 6.13 10.60 -8.69
C GLU A 49 6.91 11.37 -7.61
N ARG A 50 6.18 12.15 -6.82
CA ARG A 50 6.64 12.66 -5.53
C ARG A 50 6.29 11.65 -4.45
N VAL A 51 7.28 11.33 -3.63
CA VAL A 51 7.13 10.34 -2.54
C VAL A 51 7.16 11.04 -1.20
N VAL A 52 6.10 10.85 -0.41
CA VAL A 52 5.99 11.31 0.97
C VAL A 52 6.10 10.10 1.89
N SER A 53 7.15 10.08 2.72
CA SER A 53 7.32 9.06 3.75
C SER A 53 6.39 9.33 4.93
N LEU A 54 5.49 8.37 5.22
CA LEU A 54 4.57 8.40 6.35
C LEU A 54 5.09 7.60 7.55
N GLY A 55 6.04 6.69 7.32
CA GLY A 55 6.62 5.88 8.39
C GLY A 55 7.80 5.02 7.93
N SER A 56 8.23 4.12 8.80
CA SER A 56 9.31 3.17 8.48
C SER A 56 8.84 2.13 7.47
N ALA A 57 9.74 1.71 6.57
CA ALA A 57 9.45 0.67 5.60
C ALA A 57 8.95 -0.64 6.28
N PRO A 58 7.97 -1.33 5.68
CA PRO A 58 7.42 -2.55 6.27
C PRO A 58 8.51 -3.62 6.38
N ARG A 59 8.76 -4.09 7.61
CA ARG A 59 9.83 -5.07 7.92
C ARG A 59 9.54 -6.49 7.43
N SER A 60 8.29 -6.78 7.09
CA SER A 60 7.88 -8.11 6.66
C SER A 60 6.64 -8.02 5.77
N LEU A 61 6.82 -8.38 4.50
CA LEU A 61 5.73 -8.53 3.55
C LEU A 61 5.61 -10.02 3.25
N LEU A 62 5.12 -10.82 4.18
CA LEU A 62 5.03 -12.30 4.01
C LEU A 62 3.64 -12.77 3.58
N ILE A 63 2.71 -11.83 3.36
CA ILE A 63 1.30 -12.15 3.13
C ILE A 63 0.96 -11.77 1.68
N SER A 64 0.60 -12.76 0.87
CA SER A 64 0.01 -12.52 -0.45
C SER A 64 -1.28 -11.71 -0.29
N ARG A 65 -1.47 -10.71 -1.14
CA ARG A 65 -2.62 -9.79 -1.08
C ARG A 65 -3.37 -9.87 -2.40
N ARG A 66 -4.70 -10.02 -2.30
CA ARG A 66 -5.59 -9.98 -3.46
C ARG A 66 -5.56 -8.58 -4.08
N GLU A 67 -5.44 -8.55 -5.39
CA GLU A 67 -5.55 -7.34 -6.20
C GLU A 67 -7.00 -7.14 -6.65
N ARG A 68 -7.44 -5.89 -6.66
CA ARG A 68 -8.74 -5.47 -7.17
C ARG A 68 -8.55 -4.21 -7.99
N GLU A 69 -9.17 -4.17 -9.16
CA GLU A 69 -9.21 -3.00 -10.04
C GLU A 69 -10.67 -2.63 -10.27
N LEU A 70 -10.99 -1.35 -10.15
CA LEU A 70 -12.29 -0.75 -10.42
C LEU A 70 -12.07 0.40 -11.39
N ARG A 71 -12.78 0.39 -12.52
CA ARG A 71 -12.76 1.49 -13.49
C ARG A 71 -14.13 2.13 -13.55
N ALA A 72 -14.17 3.45 -13.41
CA ALA A 72 -15.34 4.29 -13.53
C ALA A 72 -15.00 5.49 -14.42
N GLY A 73 -15.22 5.36 -15.72
CA GLY A 73 -14.87 6.38 -16.70
C GLY A 73 -13.38 6.69 -16.70
N VAL A 74 -13.03 7.95 -16.44
CA VAL A 74 -11.63 8.41 -16.35
C VAL A 74 -10.93 8.00 -15.04
N VAL A 75 -11.68 7.47 -14.07
CA VAL A 75 -11.14 7.07 -12.76
C VAL A 75 -10.81 5.58 -12.77
N CYS A 76 -9.56 5.24 -12.50
CA CYS A 76 -9.12 3.87 -12.25
C CYS A 76 -8.65 3.76 -10.81
N VAL A 77 -9.28 2.88 -10.03
CA VAL A 77 -8.92 2.60 -8.65
C VAL A 77 -8.36 1.18 -8.57
N ARG A 78 -7.10 1.04 -8.19
CA ARG A 78 -6.46 -0.25 -7.92
C ARG A 78 -6.18 -0.39 -6.45
N SER A 79 -6.43 -1.56 -5.89
CA SER A 79 -6.14 -1.83 -4.49
C SER A 79 -5.52 -3.20 -4.34
N ARG A 80 -4.52 -3.29 -3.46
CA ARG A 80 -3.86 -4.54 -3.09
C ARG A 80 -4.09 -4.78 -1.60
N GLY A 81 -4.96 -5.73 -1.29
CA GLY A 81 -5.49 -5.96 0.06
C GLY A 81 -6.80 -5.22 0.32
N ASN A 82 -7.05 -4.85 1.58
CA ASN A 82 -8.25 -4.12 1.99
C ASN A 82 -7.96 -2.61 1.97
N PRO A 83 -8.62 -1.81 1.12
CA PRO A 83 -8.34 -0.38 0.97
C PRO A 83 -8.67 0.44 2.22
N LEU A 84 -9.72 0.08 2.98
CA LEU A 84 -10.07 0.75 4.24
C LEU A 84 -8.97 0.54 5.29
N MET A 85 -8.44 -0.68 5.37
CA MET A 85 -7.32 -0.97 6.27
C MET A 85 -6.04 -0.25 5.84
N THR A 86 -5.81 -0.07 4.54
CA THR A 86 -4.68 0.73 4.03
C THR A 86 -4.78 2.18 4.49
N LEU A 87 -5.94 2.80 4.34
CA LEU A 87 -6.21 4.17 4.79
C LEU A 87 -6.01 4.33 6.30
N ALA A 88 -6.57 3.41 7.10
CA ALA A 88 -6.44 3.46 8.55
C ALA A 88 -4.98 3.38 9.01
N LEU A 89 -4.20 2.46 8.44
CA LEU A 89 -2.78 2.32 8.79
C LEU A 89 -1.96 3.53 8.36
N ALA A 90 -2.19 4.05 7.16
CA ALA A 90 -1.54 5.26 6.69
C ALA A 90 -1.83 6.45 7.62
N GLY A 91 -3.09 6.62 8.05
CA GLY A 91 -3.49 7.65 9.00
C GLY A 91 -2.78 7.52 10.35
N VAL A 92 -2.70 6.31 10.92
CA VAL A 92 -1.96 6.05 12.16
C VAL A 92 -0.47 6.38 12.01
N HIS A 93 0.14 6.01 10.88
CA HIS A 93 1.54 6.31 10.62
C HIS A 93 1.80 7.81 10.46
N ALA A 94 0.94 8.51 9.71
CA ALA A 94 1.00 9.96 9.54
C ALA A 94 0.84 10.69 10.89
N ALA A 95 -0.14 10.30 11.72
CA ALA A 95 -0.36 10.89 13.04
C ALA A 95 0.83 10.65 13.97
N LYS A 96 1.39 9.43 13.98
CA LYS A 96 2.60 9.11 14.75
C LYS A 96 3.83 9.88 14.28
N LYS A 97 3.91 10.21 12.99
CA LYS A 97 4.99 11.02 12.45
C LYS A 97 4.85 12.48 12.91
N LEU A 98 3.65 13.03 12.79
CA LEU A 98 3.34 14.40 13.22
C LEU A 98 3.62 14.59 14.72
N ALA A 99 3.16 13.66 15.56
CA ALA A 99 3.41 13.69 17.01
C ALA A 99 4.87 13.46 17.44
N ARG A 100 5.79 13.22 16.50
CA ARG A 100 7.25 13.17 16.74
C ARG A 100 7.98 14.37 16.16
N GLU A 101 7.32 15.13 15.29
CA GLU A 101 7.83 16.38 14.72
C GLU A 101 7.49 17.58 15.63
N ASP A 102 6.47 17.45 16.50
CA ASP A 102 6.16 18.34 17.64
C ASP A 102 6.94 17.97 18.92
#